data_AF-A0A067DZ98-F1
#
_entry.id   AF-A0A067DZ98-F1
#
_cell.length_a   1.000
_cell.length_b   1.000
_cell.length_c   1.000
_cell.angle_alpha   90.00
_cell.angle_beta   90.00
_cell.angle_gamma   90.00
#
_symmetry.space_group_name_H-M   'P 1'
#
loop_
_entity.id
_entity.type
_entity.pdbx_description
1 polymer ?
#
loop_
_entity_poly.entity_id
_entity_poly.type
_entity_poly.pdbx_seq_one_letter_code
_entity_poly.pdbx_strand_id
1 'polypeptide(L)' 'MATDGVSQAGNRSGTHLSKQGWKNLVENFTRATNKNYNRKQHRNRWDIVKKEWQIWDELVRGEIGLGWNMERQTIEVTNE' A
#
# COMPACT_ATOMS: atom_id res chain seq x y z
N MET A 1 16.95 -32.47 2.44
CA MET A 1 15.75 -32.45 3.31
C MET A 1 15.52 -31.01 3.72
N ALA A 2 14.31 -30.51 3.46
CA ALA A 2 13.95 -29.10 3.57
C ALA A 2 13.96 -28.61 5.03
N THR A 3 14.35 -27.34 5.22
CA THR A 3 13.99 -26.56 6.41
C THR A 3 13.21 -25.34 5.93
N ASP A 4 11.89 -25.53 5.84
CA ASP A 4 10.94 -24.42 5.66
C ASP A 4 10.81 -23.70 7.00
N GLY A 5 11.37 -22.49 7.06
CA GLY A 5 11.45 -21.72 8.29
C GLY A 5 11.32 -20.22 8.07
N VAL A 6 10.26 -19.76 7.40
CA VAL A 6 9.71 -18.41 7.60
C VAL A 6 8.18 -18.44 7.40
N SER A 7 7.48 -18.41 8.51
CA SER A 7 6.05 -18.12 8.59
C SER A 7 5.76 -16.69 8.15
N GLN A 8 5.18 -16.52 6.95
CA GLN A 8 4.37 -15.34 6.63
C GLN A 8 2.99 -15.84 6.24
N ALA A 9 1.98 -15.49 7.04
CA ALA A 9 0.57 -15.84 6.83
C ALA A 9 0.22 -15.80 5.33
N GLY A 10 -0.12 -16.95 4.74
CA GLY A 10 -0.18 -17.25 3.29
C GLY A 10 -1.16 -16.44 2.43
N ASN A 11 -1.16 -15.13 2.59
CA ASN A 11 -2.05 -14.16 1.97
C ASN A 11 -1.48 -13.61 0.66
N ARG A 12 -0.20 -13.83 0.36
CA ARG A 12 0.47 -13.34 -0.84
C ARG A 12 1.28 -14.46 -1.49
N SER A 13 0.85 -14.90 -2.68
CA SER A 13 1.63 -15.80 -3.53
C SER A 13 2.54 -14.94 -4.41
N GLY A 14 3.73 -14.63 -3.92
CA GLY A 14 4.72 -13.80 -4.63
C GLY A 14 4.22 -12.38 -4.93
N THR A 15 3.84 -12.12 -6.18
CA THR A 15 3.46 -10.79 -6.68
C THR A 15 1.98 -10.44 -6.45
N HIS A 16 1.13 -11.41 -6.10
CA HIS A 16 -0.31 -11.22 -5.97
C HIS A 16 -0.88 -11.80 -4.67
N LEU A 17 -2.03 -11.28 -4.24
CA LEU A 17 -2.77 -11.88 -3.12
C LEU A 17 -3.29 -13.27 -3.51
N SER A 18 -3.13 -14.22 -2.60
CA SER A 18 -3.71 -15.57 -2.72
C SER A 18 -5.24 -15.48 -2.62
N LYS A 19 -5.95 -16.56 -2.95
CA LYS A 19 -7.42 -16.62 -2.76
C LYS A 19 -7.80 -16.31 -1.30
N GLN A 20 -7.05 -16.88 -0.34
CA GLN A 20 -7.25 -16.62 1.08
C GLN A 20 -6.92 -15.17 1.45
N GLY A 21 -5.86 -14.59 0.87
CA GLY A 21 -5.51 -13.18 1.04
C GLY A 21 -6.61 -12.24 0.57
N TRP A 22 -7.24 -12.53 -0.58
CA TRP A 22 -8.39 -11.78 -1.07
C TRP A 22 -9.61 -11.89 -0.15
N LYS A 23 -9.91 -13.08 0.35
CA LYS A 23 -11.01 -13.30 1.30
C LYS A 23 -10.80 -12.48 2.56
N ASN A 24 -9.60 -12.56 3.15
CA ASN A 24 -9.24 -11.81 4.35
C ASN A 24 -9.31 -10.28 4.12
N LEU A 25 -8.86 -9.79 2.95
CA LEU A 25 -8.95 -8.37 2.60
C LEU A 25 -10.39 -7.88 2.58
N VAL A 26 -11.28 -8.61 1.89
CA VAL A 26 -12.69 -8.24 1.76
C VAL A 26 -13.38 -8.28 3.13
N GLU A 27 -13.22 -9.36 3.89
CA GLU A 27 -13.82 -9.50 5.22
C GLU A 27 -13.38 -8.40 6.18
N ASN A 28 -12.08 -8.10 6.22
CA ASN A 28 -11.55 -7.03 7.07
C ASN A 28 -12.04 -5.65 6.65
N PHE A 29 -12.06 -5.37 5.34
CA PHE A 29 -12.55 -4.11 4.82
C PHE A 29 -14.04 -3.90 5.11
N THR A 30 -14.86 -4.91 4.86
CA THR A 30 -16.30 -4.86 5.14
C THR A 30 -16.57 -4.72 6.62
N ARG A 31 -15.84 -5.43 7.49
CA ARG A 31 -15.95 -5.25 8.94
C ARG A 31 -15.62 -3.83 9.40
N ALA A 32 -14.59 -3.20 8.80
CA ALA A 32 -14.16 -1.87 9.20
C ALA A 32 -15.06 -0.74 8.65
N THR A 33 -15.65 -0.93 7.47
CA THR A 33 -16.34 0.15 6.74
C THR A 33 -17.84 -0.08 6.56
N ASN A 34 -18.32 -1.28 6.89
CA ASN A 34 -19.65 -1.79 6.57
C ASN A 34 -19.99 -1.75 5.07
N LYS A 35 -18.97 -1.77 4.20
CA LYS A 35 -19.14 -1.74 2.74
C LYS A 35 -18.67 -3.05 2.12
N ASN A 36 -19.52 -3.65 1.29
CA ASN A 36 -19.20 -4.88 0.58
C ASN A 36 -18.83 -4.58 -0.86
N TYR A 37 -17.53 -4.60 -1.16
CA TYR A 37 -17.00 -4.40 -2.50
C TYR A 37 -16.48 -5.71 -3.07
N ASN A 38 -16.69 -5.90 -4.38
CA ASN A 38 -16.16 -7.05 -5.07
C ASN A 38 -14.66 -6.89 -5.35
N ARG A 39 -14.02 -8.01 -5.73
CA ARG A 39 -12.58 -8.06 -6.02
C ARG A 39 -12.14 -7.06 -7.09
N LYS A 40 -12.96 -6.81 -8.13
CA LYS A 40 -12.63 -5.84 -9.20
C LYS A 40 -12.56 -4.42 -8.65
N GLN A 41 -13.50 -4.04 -7.79
CA GLN A 41 -13.53 -2.72 -7.15
C GLN A 41 -12.29 -2.50 -6.27
N HIS A 42 -11.93 -3.49 -5.44
CA HIS A 42 -10.71 -3.41 -4.64
C HIS A 42 -9.45 -3.28 -5.48
N ARG A 43 -9.34 -4.06 -6.57
CA ARG A 43 -8.18 -3.99 -7.47
C ARG A 43 -8.09 -2.64 -8.18
N ASN A 44 -9.22 -2.12 -8.68
CA ASN A 44 -9.26 -0.81 -9.30
C ASN A 44 -8.82 0.29 -8.34
N ARG A 45 -9.30 0.27 -7.09
CA ARG A 45 -8.89 1.25 -6.08
C ARG A 45 -7.41 1.12 -5.73
N TRP A 46 -6.92 -0.11 -5.58
CA TRP A 46 -5.50 -0.39 -5.34
C TRP A 46 -4.62 0.16 -6.46
N ASP A 47 -5.00 -0.06 -7.72
CA ASP A 47 -4.24 0.40 -8.89
C ASP A 47 -4.21 1.94 -8.97
N ILE A 48 -5.31 2.62 -8.59
CA ILE A 48 -5.35 4.10 -8.49
C ILE A 48 -4.44 4.61 -7.38
N VAL A 49 -4.61 4.08 -6.15
CA VAL A 49 -3.83 4.51 -4.98
C VAL A 49 -2.34 4.27 -5.19
N LYS A 50 -1.98 3.16 -5.84
CA LYS A 50 -0.58 2.87 -6.18
C LYS A 50 0.00 3.93 -7.12
N LYS A 51 -0.74 4.35 -8.15
CA LYS A 51 -0.29 5.40 -9.07
C LYS A 51 -0.15 6.75 -8.37
N GLU A 52 -1.13 7.14 -7.55
CA GLU A 52 -1.08 8.37 -6.76
C GLU A 52 0.14 8.36 -5.82
N TRP A 53 0.42 7.23 -5.17
CA TRP A 53 1.59 7.09 -4.32
C TRP A 53 2.91 7.18 -5.11
N GLN A 54 2.98 6.60 -6.32
CA GLN A 54 4.17 6.72 -7.16
C GLN A 54 4.42 8.17 -7.59
N ILE A 55 3.37 8.90 -7.97
CA ILE A 55 3.48 10.34 -8.29
C ILE A 55 3.94 11.13 -7.07
N TRP A 56 3.36 10.84 -5.88
CA TRP A 56 3.78 11.49 -4.65
C TRP A 56 5.25 11.19 -4.30
N ASP A 57 5.69 9.93 -4.41
CA ASP A 57 7.07 9.52 -4.14
C ASP A 57 8.04 10.16 -5.15
N GLU A 58 7.67 10.23 -6.42
CA GLU A 58 8.45 10.93 -7.46
C GLU A 58 8.50 12.44 -7.20
N LEU A 59 7.40 13.07 -6.78
CA LEU A 59 7.40 14.49 -6.44
C LEU A 59 8.31 14.76 -5.24
N VAL A 60 8.18 13.98 -4.17
CA VAL A 60 8.96 14.15 -2.93
C VAL A 60 10.44 13.83 -3.12
N ARG A 61 10.79 12.81 -3.95
CA ARG A 61 12.18 12.38 -4.18
C ARG A 61 12.83 13.01 -5.41
N GLY A 62 12.04 13.46 -6.38
CA GLY A 62 12.51 14.07 -7.63
C GLY A 62 12.66 15.59 -7.50
N GLU A 63 11.76 16.25 -6.76
CA GLU A 63 11.86 17.68 -6.42
C GLU A 63 12.47 17.87 -5.03
N ILE A 64 13.69 17.36 -4.81
CA ILE A 64 14.49 17.65 -3.60
C ILE A 64 14.97 19.12 -3.68
N GLY A 65 14.01 20.01 -3.52
CA GLY A 65 14.11 21.46 -3.34
C GLY A 65 12.99 22.00 -2.44
N LEU A 66 12.00 21.16 -2.09
CA LEU A 66 10.88 21.51 -1.21
C LEU A 66 11.17 21.27 0.29
N GLY A 67 12.40 20.89 0.67
CA GLY A 67 12.78 20.74 2.08
C GLY A 67 11.97 19.68 2.85
N TRP A 68 11.59 18.56 2.22
CA TRP A 68 10.85 17.50 2.91
C TRP A 68 11.69 16.86 4.03
N ASN A 69 11.24 17.02 5.28
CA ASN A 69 11.87 16.40 6.44
C ASN A 69 11.25 15.03 6.71
N MET A 70 12.01 13.96 6.43
CA MET A 70 11.58 12.57 6.60
C MET A 70 11.35 12.18 8.07
N GLU A 71 12.05 12.78 9.03
CA GLU A 71 11.87 12.48 10.47
C GLU A 71 10.57 13.10 11.00
N ARG A 72 10.24 14.31 10.55
CA ARG A 72 9.08 15.05 11.03
C ARG A 72 7.83 14.82 10.19
N GLN A 73 7.97 14.21 9.00
CA GLN A 73 6.91 14.06 8.00
C GLN A 73 6.27 15.41 7.63
N THR A 74 7.09 16.45 7.53
CA THR A 74 6.68 17.83 7.24
C THR A 74 7.52 18.45 6.13
N ILE A 75 6.92 19.38 5.39
CA ILE A 75 7.63 20.26 4.46
C ILE A 75 8.32 21.35 5.28
N GLU A 76 9.65 21.38 5.30
CA GLU A 76 10.42 22.51 5.85
C GLU A 76 10.62 23.54 4.76
N VAL A 77 9.88 24.64 4.86
CA VAL A 77 10.09 25.80 4.00
C VAL A 77 11.31 26.54 4.55
N THR A 78 12.43 26.50 3.84
CA THR A 78 13.48 27.51 4.04
C THR A 78 12.93 28.83 3.53
N ASN A 79 12.55 29.72 4.46
CA ASN A 79 12.23 31.10 4.11
C ASN A 79 13.51 31.76 3.58
N GLU A 80 13.58 32.02 2.28
CA GLU A 80 14.50 33.04 1.73
C GLU A 80 14.10 34.44 2.19
#